data_AF-A0A956DQN7-F1
#
_entry.id   AF-A0A956DQN7-F1
#
_cell.length_a   1.000
_cell.length_b   1.000
_cell.length_c   1.000
_cell.angle_alpha   90.00
_cell.angle_beta   90.00
_cell.angle_gamma   90.00
#
_symmetry.space_group_name_H-M   'P 1'
#
loop_
_entity.id
_entity.type
_entity.pdbx_description
1 polymer ?
#
loop_
_entity_poly.entity_id
_entity_poly.type
_entity_poly.pdbx_seq_one_letter_code
_entity_poly.pdbx_strand_id
1 'polypeptide(L)'
;GFGPCEGAVLPEAERCDNALDDDCDGTVNETDAGCACIPNSYVACYEGPGGTEDVGSCRGGHRYCDPDAQQLGPCLGQTLPSFEECLSSADDDCDGEANLGCPVWAARFGSTTDLVPEAAWGLAMTPGGHVVLVGEAGAGSPGIDFGGGPLPAAGGSDIFVAELTESGGHVFSRRFGDAESQIARSVATDAQGNLYVAGAFAGTLDFGGGVSLTSTAAVTDGYLVKLDPTGDALWAVGLAADDEAVVFNVAVSPGGEVAIAGRVTGGLTLTAPATANGTDGFVARFTEDGTVTWGDVFGSGGTDAGFDVTYAGNDLIVAGQFAGTLTLGGMSVASSGSRDGFVARLDGANQAQYLFTVGGAGDQAVSDVSARGGSVYAAGWGDGTINLGANSVTADALDSFIFALDAAGAEQWSHIYSGPGDQDSTAVAVNGTGDVWLGVSHGGAVDYGQGTIVSAGEDDWVLVKLSGSDGTPLRGHRFGGNRDQDVRALGFSAGNDLFATGDCAGSMDFGTGPLPSRSQDDACIARLPP
;
A
#
# COMPACT_ATOMS: atom_id res chain seq x y z
N GLY A 1 -1.78 -90.31 -7.66
CA GLY A 1 -1.90 -88.98 -7.01
C GLY A 1 -2.96 -88.21 -7.76
N PHE A 2 -3.68 -87.34 -7.08
CA PHE A 2 -4.56 -86.38 -7.75
C PHE A 2 -3.70 -85.32 -8.47
N GLY A 3 -4.20 -84.83 -9.61
CA GLY A 3 -3.56 -83.76 -10.38
C GLY A 3 -3.71 -82.40 -9.71
N PRO A 4 -3.15 -81.33 -10.32
CA PRO A 4 -3.34 -79.97 -9.87
C PRO A 4 -4.84 -79.59 -9.84
N CYS A 5 -5.20 -78.66 -8.97
CA CYS A 5 -6.59 -78.25 -8.77
C CYS A 5 -7.03 -77.33 -9.92
N GLU A 6 -7.75 -77.87 -10.90
CA GLU A 6 -8.30 -77.09 -12.01
C GLU A 6 -9.40 -76.16 -11.50
N GLY A 7 -9.26 -74.86 -11.80
CA GLY A 7 -10.21 -73.81 -11.39
C GLY A 7 -9.93 -73.19 -10.02
N ALA A 8 -8.80 -73.50 -9.37
CA ALA A 8 -8.39 -72.78 -8.17
C ALA A 8 -8.06 -71.32 -8.50
N VAL A 9 -8.69 -70.40 -7.79
CA VAL A 9 -8.28 -68.99 -7.69
C VAL A 9 -7.38 -68.90 -6.47
N LEU A 10 -6.15 -68.46 -6.66
CA LEU A 10 -5.18 -68.27 -5.58
C LEU A 10 -5.23 -66.81 -5.12
N PRO A 11 -4.82 -66.52 -3.88
CA PRO A 11 -4.54 -65.16 -3.44
C PRO A 11 -3.67 -64.39 -4.45
N GLU A 12 -4.14 -63.23 -4.86
CA GLU A 12 -3.42 -62.27 -5.70
C GLU A 12 -3.30 -60.94 -4.93
N ALA A 13 -2.41 -60.05 -5.36
CA ALA A 13 -2.33 -58.73 -4.73
C ALA A 13 -3.65 -57.98 -4.93
N GLU A 14 -4.06 -57.23 -3.91
CA GLU A 14 -5.30 -56.44 -3.92
C GLU A 14 -5.43 -55.58 -5.18
N ARG A 15 -6.59 -55.67 -5.82
CA ARG A 15 -6.97 -54.76 -6.91
C ARG A 15 -8.03 -53.82 -6.36
N CYS A 16 -7.57 -52.62 -6.06
CA CYS A 16 -8.31 -51.55 -5.39
C CYS A 16 -9.57 -51.07 -6.13
N ASP A 17 -9.82 -51.51 -7.37
CA ASP A 17 -10.96 -51.16 -8.20
C ASP A 17 -12.13 -52.15 -8.10
N ASN A 18 -12.07 -53.14 -7.21
CA ASN A 18 -13.12 -54.13 -7.04
C ASN A 18 -13.47 -54.37 -5.55
N ALA A 19 -14.57 -55.08 -5.26
CA ALA A 19 -15.06 -55.32 -3.90
C ALA A 19 -14.73 -56.73 -3.37
N LEU A 20 -13.66 -57.34 -3.86
CA LEU A 20 -13.19 -58.67 -3.49
C LEU A 20 -11.95 -58.56 -2.60
N ASP A 21 -11.85 -59.51 -1.68
CA ASP A 21 -10.63 -59.84 -0.93
C ASP A 21 -9.78 -60.71 -1.86
N ASP A 22 -8.96 -60.05 -2.69
CA ASP A 22 -8.17 -60.69 -3.75
C ASP A 22 -7.02 -61.51 -3.14
N ASP A 23 -6.51 -61.11 -1.98
CA ASP A 23 -5.42 -61.80 -1.27
C ASP A 23 -5.88 -62.82 -0.20
N CYS A 24 -7.20 -62.89 0.03
CA CYS A 24 -7.90 -63.81 0.93
C CYS A 24 -7.45 -63.71 2.41
N ASP A 25 -7.00 -62.55 2.87
CA ASP A 25 -6.59 -62.33 4.26
C ASP A 25 -7.76 -62.00 5.22
N GLY A 26 -8.95 -61.78 4.67
CA GLY A 26 -10.18 -61.46 5.37
C GLY A 26 -10.53 -59.98 5.42
N THR A 27 -9.72 -59.12 4.80
CA THR A 27 -9.98 -57.70 4.55
C THR A 27 -10.14 -57.44 3.04
N VAL A 28 -10.75 -56.32 2.67
CA VAL A 28 -11.00 -55.96 1.26
C VAL A 28 -10.37 -54.60 1.05
N ASN A 29 -9.47 -54.48 0.08
CA ASN A 29 -8.80 -53.23 -0.30
C ASN A 29 -8.12 -52.50 0.87
N GLU A 30 -7.38 -53.22 1.72
CA GLU A 30 -6.65 -52.66 2.85
C GLU A 30 -5.37 -51.92 2.44
N THR A 31 -4.98 -50.96 3.29
CA THR A 31 -3.93 -49.99 3.00
C THR A 31 -2.51 -50.56 3.02
N ASP A 32 -2.32 -51.73 3.65
CA ASP A 32 -1.05 -52.43 3.77
C ASP A 32 -0.78 -53.43 2.64
N ALA A 33 -1.77 -53.72 1.79
CA ALA A 33 -1.64 -54.60 0.62
C ALA A 33 -1.49 -53.86 -0.74
N GLY A 34 -1.48 -52.52 -0.74
CA GLY A 34 -1.17 -51.71 -1.93
C GLY A 34 -2.23 -50.69 -2.34
N CYS A 35 -3.38 -50.65 -1.65
CA CYS A 35 -4.41 -49.63 -1.86
C CYS A 35 -4.12 -48.35 -1.05
N ALA A 36 -4.44 -47.19 -1.61
CA ALA A 36 -4.16 -45.92 -0.94
C ALA A 36 -5.17 -45.63 0.20
N CYS A 37 -6.41 -46.12 0.06
CA CYS A 37 -7.51 -45.94 1.01
C CYS A 37 -8.63 -46.94 0.71
N ILE A 38 -9.63 -47.07 1.59
CA ILE A 38 -10.79 -47.96 1.37
C ILE A 38 -11.78 -47.28 0.41
N PRO A 39 -12.25 -47.91 -0.69
CA PRO A 39 -13.15 -47.26 -1.65
C PRO A 39 -14.38 -46.62 -1.00
N ASN A 40 -14.69 -45.37 -1.37
CA ASN A 40 -15.80 -44.57 -0.82
C ASN A 40 -15.75 -44.33 0.71
N SER A 41 -14.66 -44.69 1.39
CA SER A 41 -14.43 -44.29 2.78
C SER A 41 -14.07 -42.81 2.87
N TYR A 42 -14.06 -42.28 4.09
CA TYR A 42 -13.59 -40.93 4.34
C TYR A 42 -12.73 -40.87 5.61
N VAL A 43 -11.84 -39.88 5.66
CA VAL A 43 -11.02 -39.56 6.83
C VAL A 43 -11.17 -38.08 7.17
N ALA A 44 -11.16 -37.75 8.46
CA ALA A 44 -11.10 -36.37 8.90
C ALA A 44 -9.81 -35.71 8.40
N CYS A 45 -9.88 -34.42 8.11
CA CYS A 45 -8.76 -33.65 7.61
C CYS A 45 -8.89 -32.19 8.02
N TYR A 46 -7.76 -31.53 8.15
CA TYR A 46 -7.67 -30.09 8.29
C TYR A 46 -6.34 -29.66 7.70
N GLU A 47 -6.35 -28.73 6.77
CA GLU A 47 -5.16 -28.26 6.06
C GLU A 47 -4.61 -26.94 6.64
N GLY A 48 -5.24 -26.41 7.68
CA GLY A 48 -4.83 -25.18 8.34
C GLY A 48 -3.65 -25.37 9.30
N PRO A 49 -3.07 -24.27 9.81
CA PRO A 49 -2.04 -24.30 10.83
C PRO A 49 -2.43 -25.13 12.06
N GLY A 50 -1.43 -25.73 12.72
CA GLY A 50 -1.69 -26.48 13.94
C GLY A 50 -2.19 -25.56 15.06
N GLY A 51 -3.34 -25.90 15.66
CA GLY A 51 -3.94 -25.14 16.75
C GLY A 51 -5.14 -24.28 16.37
N THR A 52 -5.46 -24.15 15.08
CA THR A 52 -6.61 -23.36 14.60
C THR A 52 -7.85 -24.22 14.31
N GLU A 53 -7.74 -25.56 14.29
CA GLU A 53 -8.88 -26.46 14.08
C GLU A 53 -9.88 -26.33 15.25
N ASP A 54 -11.15 -26.11 14.91
CA ASP A 54 -12.26 -25.92 15.85
C ASP A 54 -12.12 -24.70 16.78
N VAL A 55 -11.34 -23.70 16.36
CA VAL A 55 -11.26 -22.36 16.97
C VAL A 55 -12.01 -21.37 16.08
N GLY A 56 -12.82 -20.49 16.67
CA GLY A 56 -13.57 -19.49 15.92
C GLY A 56 -14.49 -20.09 14.85
N SER A 57 -14.34 -19.63 13.61
CA SER A 57 -15.07 -20.11 12.45
C SER A 57 -14.44 -21.37 11.81
N CYS A 58 -13.18 -21.66 12.14
CA CYS A 58 -12.41 -22.77 11.57
C CYS A 58 -12.93 -24.12 12.02
N ARG A 59 -12.91 -25.07 11.09
CA ARG A 59 -13.33 -26.45 11.35
C ARG A 59 -12.69 -27.43 10.38
N GLY A 60 -12.47 -28.64 10.86
CA GLY A 60 -12.05 -29.78 10.05
C GLY A 60 -13.08 -30.17 8.98
N GLY A 61 -12.59 -30.75 7.90
CA GLY A 61 -13.38 -31.35 6.83
C GLY A 61 -13.18 -32.87 6.74
N HIS A 62 -13.57 -33.44 5.61
CA HIS A 62 -13.32 -34.85 5.30
C HIS A 62 -12.77 -35.02 3.88
N ARG A 63 -11.76 -35.89 3.73
CA ARG A 63 -11.31 -36.40 2.43
C ARG A 63 -12.05 -37.68 2.12
N TYR A 64 -12.52 -37.83 0.89
CA TYR A 64 -13.18 -39.04 0.42
C TYR A 64 -12.23 -39.84 -0.47
N CYS A 65 -12.16 -41.14 -0.24
CA CYS A 65 -11.44 -42.06 -1.11
C CYS A 65 -12.21 -42.24 -2.41
N ASP A 66 -11.50 -42.22 -3.54
CA ASP A 66 -12.12 -42.47 -4.84
C ASP A 66 -12.67 -43.91 -4.94
N PRO A 67 -13.63 -44.17 -5.84
CA PRO A 67 -14.21 -45.50 -6.01
C PRO A 67 -13.19 -46.60 -6.40
N ASP A 68 -12.05 -46.21 -6.99
CA ASP A 68 -10.99 -47.11 -7.42
C ASP A 68 -9.83 -47.25 -6.38
N ALA A 69 -10.01 -46.65 -5.19
CA ALA A 69 -9.09 -46.66 -4.05
C ALA A 69 -7.62 -46.32 -4.35
N GLN A 70 -7.42 -45.44 -5.34
CA GLN A 70 -6.10 -44.96 -5.74
C GLN A 70 -5.69 -43.70 -4.98
N GLN A 71 -6.65 -42.89 -4.49
CA GLN A 71 -6.33 -41.61 -3.84
C GLN A 71 -7.43 -41.06 -2.93
N LEU A 72 -7.01 -40.32 -1.90
CA LEU A 72 -7.88 -39.44 -1.13
C LEU A 72 -8.04 -38.10 -1.86
N GLY A 73 -9.29 -37.64 -1.98
CA GLY A 73 -9.61 -36.34 -2.54
C GLY A 73 -9.16 -35.14 -1.68
N PRO A 74 -9.53 -33.91 -2.10
CA PRO A 74 -9.30 -32.70 -1.30
C PRO A 74 -10.08 -32.75 0.01
N CYS A 75 -9.66 -31.94 0.99
CA CYS A 75 -10.37 -31.84 2.26
C CYS A 75 -11.67 -31.03 2.09
N LEU A 76 -12.80 -31.72 1.91
CA LEU A 76 -14.09 -31.08 1.65
C LEU A 76 -14.76 -30.66 2.96
N GLY A 77 -15.31 -29.44 2.96
CA GLY A 77 -16.09 -28.90 4.10
C GLY A 77 -15.26 -28.29 5.22
N GLN A 78 -13.92 -28.27 5.10
CA GLN A 78 -13.06 -27.52 6.01
C GLN A 78 -13.30 -26.01 5.87
N THR A 79 -13.08 -25.28 6.95
CA THR A 79 -12.95 -23.83 6.97
C THR A 79 -11.58 -23.51 7.53
N LEU A 80 -10.70 -22.98 6.69
CA LEU A 80 -9.34 -22.60 7.06
C LEU A 80 -9.32 -21.17 7.62
N PRO A 81 -8.27 -20.79 8.36
CA PRO A 81 -8.11 -19.41 8.81
C PRO A 81 -8.11 -18.45 7.62
N SER A 82 -8.78 -17.34 7.79
CA SER A 82 -8.75 -16.18 6.91
C SER A 82 -8.61 -14.93 7.76
N PHE A 83 -8.18 -13.81 7.19
CA PHE A 83 -8.11 -12.57 7.95
C PHE A 83 -9.46 -12.15 8.56
N GLU A 84 -9.37 -11.39 9.66
CA GLU A 84 -10.53 -10.88 10.37
C GLU A 84 -11.41 -9.96 9.51
N GLU A 85 -12.68 -10.33 9.38
CA GLU A 85 -13.70 -9.53 8.75
C GLU A 85 -14.34 -8.64 9.82
N CYS A 86 -13.97 -7.37 9.87
CA CYS A 86 -14.38 -6.44 10.94
C CYS A 86 -15.90 -6.19 11.06
N LEU A 87 -16.70 -6.69 10.11
CA LEU A 87 -18.17 -6.65 10.11
C LEU A 87 -18.81 -7.90 10.73
N SER A 88 -18.02 -8.94 10.91
CA SER A 88 -18.40 -10.24 11.45
C SER A 88 -18.15 -10.24 12.96
N SER A 89 -18.88 -11.07 13.71
CA SER A 89 -18.54 -11.36 15.12
C SER A 89 -17.84 -12.70 15.25
N ALA A 90 -17.43 -13.29 14.13
CA ALA A 90 -16.65 -14.51 14.10
C ALA A 90 -15.18 -14.19 14.37
N ASP A 91 -14.46 -15.24 14.72
CA ASP A 91 -13.00 -15.27 14.83
C ASP A 91 -12.56 -15.99 13.54
N ASP A 92 -12.23 -15.19 12.52
CA ASP A 92 -12.03 -15.65 11.16
C ASP A 92 -10.60 -16.19 10.95
N ASP A 93 -9.61 -15.63 11.67
CA ASP A 93 -8.22 -16.09 11.64
C ASP A 93 -7.92 -17.19 12.67
N CYS A 94 -8.92 -17.52 13.50
CA CYS A 94 -8.96 -18.66 14.38
C CYS A 94 -7.82 -18.63 15.41
N ASP A 95 -7.43 -17.43 15.83
CA ASP A 95 -6.43 -17.18 16.86
C ASP A 95 -7.04 -17.18 18.28
N GLY A 96 -8.38 -17.21 18.37
CA GLY A 96 -9.15 -17.22 19.60
C GLY A 96 -9.72 -15.86 20.01
N GLU A 97 -9.45 -14.78 19.27
CA GLU A 97 -9.88 -13.41 19.54
C GLU A 97 -10.58 -12.75 18.35
N ALA A 98 -11.91 -12.86 18.29
CA ALA A 98 -12.72 -12.20 17.26
C ALA A 98 -12.49 -10.68 17.15
N ASN A 99 -12.26 -10.21 15.93
CA ASN A 99 -12.06 -8.82 15.51
C ASN A 99 -10.83 -8.14 16.12
N LEU A 100 -9.78 -8.89 16.44
CA LEU A 100 -8.53 -8.29 16.89
C LEU A 100 -7.86 -7.51 15.75
N GLY A 101 -7.48 -6.26 16.00
CA GLY A 101 -6.87 -5.40 14.96
C GLY A 101 -7.85 -4.52 14.18
N CYS A 102 -9.16 -4.69 14.38
CA CYS A 102 -10.15 -3.88 13.69
C CYS A 102 -10.12 -2.39 14.13
N PRO A 103 -10.53 -1.46 13.26
CA PRO A 103 -10.50 -0.04 13.53
C PRO A 103 -11.16 0.38 14.85
N VAL A 104 -10.44 1.17 15.66
CA VAL A 104 -10.95 1.80 16.88
C VAL A 104 -11.99 2.87 16.55
N TRP A 105 -11.72 3.62 15.48
CA TRP A 105 -12.64 4.58 14.89
C TRP A 105 -12.29 4.78 13.42
N ALA A 106 -13.29 5.17 12.63
CA ALA A 106 -13.10 5.65 11.27
C ALA A 106 -14.00 6.85 11.00
N ALA A 107 -13.58 7.71 10.07
CA ALA A 107 -14.35 8.86 9.65
C ALA A 107 -14.27 9.05 8.13
N ARG A 108 -15.31 9.67 7.60
CA ARG A 108 -15.44 10.06 6.21
C ARG A 108 -15.81 11.54 6.15
N PHE A 109 -15.10 12.26 5.30
CA PHE A 109 -15.22 13.69 5.10
C PHE A 109 -15.49 13.94 3.64
N GLY A 110 -16.72 14.36 3.35
CA GLY A 110 -17.05 14.85 2.03
C GLY A 110 -18.34 15.64 1.99
N SER A 111 -18.51 16.37 0.91
CA SER A 111 -19.65 17.22 0.62
C SER A 111 -20.83 16.39 0.11
N THR A 112 -22.00 17.01 0.04
CA THR A 112 -23.27 16.32 -0.29
C THR A 112 -23.67 16.46 -1.76
N THR A 113 -22.85 17.14 -2.57
CA THR A 113 -23.23 17.56 -3.93
C THR A 113 -22.17 17.31 -5.00
N ASP A 114 -21.12 16.55 -4.68
CA ASP A 114 -19.90 16.64 -5.48
C ASP A 114 -20.00 16.01 -6.86
N LEU A 115 -19.46 16.76 -7.83
CA LEU A 115 -19.10 16.30 -9.16
C LEU A 115 -17.58 16.16 -9.30
N VAL A 116 -16.81 16.53 -8.27
CA VAL A 116 -15.34 16.55 -8.24
C VAL A 116 -14.87 15.76 -7.03
N PRO A 117 -13.87 14.87 -7.16
CA PRO A 117 -13.37 14.06 -6.05
C PRO A 117 -12.89 14.89 -4.86
N GLU A 118 -13.12 14.39 -3.66
CA GLU A 118 -12.51 14.85 -2.42
C GLU A 118 -11.64 13.73 -1.87
N ALA A 119 -10.32 13.94 -1.81
CA ALA A 119 -9.38 12.89 -1.44
C ALA A 119 -8.38 13.39 -0.40
N ALA A 120 -8.10 12.55 0.60
CA ALA A 120 -6.97 12.74 1.51
C ALA A 120 -5.75 12.01 0.93
N TRP A 121 -4.83 12.78 0.36
CA TRP A 121 -3.66 12.24 -0.35
C TRP A 121 -2.50 11.93 0.60
N GLY A 122 -2.39 12.66 1.71
CA GLY A 122 -1.28 12.50 2.64
C GLY A 122 -1.71 12.66 4.10
N LEU A 123 -0.96 11.98 4.98
CA LEU A 123 -1.10 12.14 6.42
C LEU A 123 0.26 12.28 7.10
N ALA A 124 0.28 12.95 8.26
CA ALA A 124 1.42 12.95 9.16
C ALA A 124 0.98 13.07 10.62
N MET A 125 1.80 12.55 11.53
CA MET A 125 1.53 12.64 12.96
C MET A 125 2.26 13.83 13.58
N THR A 126 1.59 14.62 14.41
CA THR A 126 2.25 15.67 15.18
C THR A 126 2.99 15.06 16.38
N PRO A 127 4.02 15.75 16.94
CA PRO A 127 4.64 15.33 18.20
C PRO A 127 3.66 15.20 19.38
N GLY A 128 2.49 15.85 19.29
CA GLY A 128 1.41 15.76 20.27
C GLY A 128 0.51 14.52 20.12
N GLY A 129 0.72 13.68 19.10
CA GLY A 129 -0.09 12.50 18.81
C GLY A 129 -1.37 12.79 18.01
N HIS A 130 -1.50 13.99 17.45
CA HIS A 130 -2.59 14.32 16.53
C HIS A 130 -2.24 13.87 15.11
N VAL A 131 -3.26 13.66 14.28
CA VAL A 131 -3.10 13.33 12.86
C VAL A 131 -3.44 14.56 12.02
N VAL A 132 -2.56 14.89 11.09
CA VAL A 132 -2.75 15.93 10.08
C VAL A 132 -3.07 15.24 8.76
N LEU A 133 -4.13 15.69 8.10
CA LEU A 133 -4.56 15.27 6.77
C LEU A 133 -4.40 16.42 5.79
N VAL A 134 -3.93 16.12 4.60
CA VAL A 134 -3.91 17.05 3.47
C VAL A 134 -4.49 16.40 2.22
N GLY A 135 -5.02 17.24 1.35
CA GLY A 135 -5.63 16.73 0.12
C GLY A 135 -6.30 17.82 -0.68
N GLU A 136 -7.31 17.40 -1.44
CA GLU A 136 -8.11 18.29 -2.27
C GLU A 136 -9.56 18.38 -1.79
N ALA A 137 -10.05 19.60 -1.66
CA ALA A 137 -11.44 19.93 -1.44
C ALA A 137 -12.08 20.18 -2.82
N GLY A 138 -13.02 19.33 -3.20
CA GLY A 138 -13.69 19.39 -4.49
C GLY A 138 -14.60 20.63 -4.63
N ALA A 139 -14.92 20.95 -5.89
CA ALA A 139 -15.87 22.00 -6.20
C ALA A 139 -17.29 21.58 -5.78
N GLY A 140 -17.74 22.07 -4.62
CA GLY A 140 -19.02 21.67 -4.02
C GLY A 140 -19.51 22.62 -2.91
N SER A 141 -20.81 22.57 -2.61
CA SER A 141 -21.43 23.33 -1.51
C SER A 141 -22.22 22.38 -0.60
N PRO A 142 -21.97 22.35 0.72
CA PRO A 142 -21.24 23.37 1.49
C PRO A 142 -19.70 23.25 1.46
N GLY A 143 -19.13 22.19 0.89
CA GLY A 143 -17.70 21.86 0.94
C GLY A 143 -17.38 20.85 2.06
N ILE A 144 -16.19 20.27 2.03
CA ILE A 144 -15.71 19.29 3.01
C ILE A 144 -15.70 19.85 4.44
N ASP A 145 -16.11 19.07 5.44
CA ASP A 145 -16.19 19.49 6.85
C ASP A 145 -15.58 18.44 7.78
N PHE A 146 -14.52 18.82 8.48
CA PHE A 146 -13.79 17.99 9.44
C PHE A 146 -14.30 18.12 10.89
N GLY A 147 -15.39 18.87 11.11
CA GLY A 147 -15.99 19.17 12.42
C GLY A 147 -15.85 20.64 12.84
N GLY A 148 -15.09 21.44 12.09
CA GLY A 148 -14.91 22.88 12.30
C GLY A 148 -15.87 23.77 11.52
N GLY A 149 -16.74 23.16 10.70
CA GLY A 149 -17.55 23.83 9.70
C GLY A 149 -17.00 23.61 8.29
N PRO A 150 -17.83 23.84 7.27
CA PRO A 150 -17.51 23.46 5.90
C PRO A 150 -16.46 24.38 5.26
N LEU A 151 -15.61 23.79 4.42
CA LEU A 151 -14.54 24.42 3.64
C LEU A 151 -14.91 24.41 2.14
N PRO A 152 -15.67 25.40 1.65
CA PRO A 152 -16.05 25.46 0.24
C PRO A 152 -14.84 25.81 -0.63
N ALA A 153 -14.68 25.09 -1.73
CA ALA A 153 -13.72 25.45 -2.76
C ALA A 153 -14.10 26.78 -3.46
N ALA A 154 -13.11 27.51 -3.97
CA ALA A 154 -13.24 28.82 -4.62
C ALA A 154 -13.30 28.73 -6.15
N GLY A 155 -13.46 27.53 -6.71
CA GLY A 155 -13.63 27.30 -8.14
C GLY A 155 -13.33 25.85 -8.50
N GLY A 156 -12.11 25.59 -8.95
CA GLY A 156 -11.54 24.24 -9.07
C GLY A 156 -11.34 23.56 -7.71
N SER A 157 -10.64 22.43 -7.70
CA SER A 157 -10.24 21.80 -6.43
C SER A 157 -9.26 22.68 -5.68
N ASP A 158 -9.38 22.77 -4.36
CA ASP A 158 -8.47 23.54 -3.51
C ASP A 158 -7.77 22.67 -2.49
N ILE A 159 -6.65 23.14 -1.94
CA ILE A 159 -5.96 22.45 -0.86
C ILE A 159 -6.78 22.51 0.41
N PHE A 160 -6.92 21.39 1.12
CA PHE A 160 -7.23 21.42 2.55
C PHE A 160 -6.04 20.97 3.41
N VAL A 161 -5.98 21.50 4.62
CA VAL A 161 -5.13 21.03 5.73
C VAL A 161 -6.02 20.90 6.95
N ALA A 162 -6.11 19.70 7.53
CA ALA A 162 -6.92 19.44 8.70
C ALA A 162 -6.12 18.69 9.76
N GLU A 163 -6.27 19.07 11.03
CA GLU A 163 -5.71 18.35 12.16
C GLU A 163 -6.85 17.77 13.01
N LEU A 164 -6.72 16.48 13.34
CA LEU A 164 -7.62 15.73 14.20
C LEU A 164 -6.84 15.18 15.39
N THR A 165 -7.49 15.05 16.54
CA THR A 165 -6.94 14.33 17.68
C THR A 165 -6.79 12.84 17.33
N GLU A 166 -6.00 12.11 18.10
CA GLU A 166 -5.85 10.65 17.96
C GLU A 166 -7.18 9.89 18.05
N SER A 167 -8.21 10.49 18.66
CA SER A 167 -9.57 9.95 18.76
C SER A 167 -10.53 10.45 17.68
N GLY A 168 -10.04 11.12 16.63
CA GLY A 168 -10.83 11.64 15.52
C GLY A 168 -11.59 12.95 15.81
N GLY A 169 -11.29 13.65 16.90
CA GLY A 169 -11.89 14.94 17.22
C GLY A 169 -11.24 16.07 16.42
N HIS A 170 -12.02 17.01 15.90
CA HIS A 170 -11.49 18.19 15.18
C HIS A 170 -10.58 19.05 16.07
N VAL A 171 -9.42 19.44 15.55
CA VAL A 171 -8.52 20.45 16.15
C VAL A 171 -8.57 21.75 15.36
N PHE A 172 -8.20 21.69 14.07
CA PHE A 172 -8.37 22.80 13.13
C PHE A 172 -8.52 22.29 11.69
N SER A 173 -9.03 23.14 10.80
CA SER A 173 -9.05 22.88 9.36
C SER A 173 -8.99 24.19 8.57
N ARG A 174 -8.26 24.19 7.44
CA ARG A 174 -8.04 25.35 6.56
C ARG A 174 -8.11 24.93 5.10
N ARG A 175 -8.49 25.89 4.23
CA ARG A 175 -8.52 25.73 2.77
C ARG A 175 -7.73 26.84 2.08
N PHE A 176 -6.88 26.48 1.12
CA PHE A 176 -6.05 27.39 0.35
C PHE A 176 -6.24 27.18 -1.15
N GLY A 177 -6.26 28.27 -1.91
CA GLY A 177 -6.43 28.22 -3.36
C GLY A 177 -7.39 29.28 -3.90
N ASP A 178 -7.62 29.27 -5.21
CA ASP A 178 -8.37 30.28 -5.93
C ASP A 178 -9.41 29.67 -6.90
N ALA A 179 -9.65 30.29 -8.06
CA ALA A 179 -10.59 29.75 -9.03
C ALA A 179 -10.03 28.58 -9.84
N GLU A 180 -8.70 28.45 -9.92
CA GLU A 180 -8.00 27.36 -10.60
C GLU A 180 -7.80 26.17 -9.66
N SER A 181 -7.26 25.05 -10.16
CA SER A 181 -7.05 23.85 -9.35
C SER A 181 -5.73 23.88 -8.56
N GLN A 182 -5.80 23.51 -7.29
CA GLN A 182 -4.67 23.28 -6.40
C GLN A 182 -4.87 22.00 -5.58
N ILE A 183 -3.78 21.28 -5.33
CA ILE A 183 -3.80 20.00 -4.64
C ILE A 183 -2.64 19.90 -3.67
N ALA A 184 -2.89 19.34 -2.48
CA ALA A 184 -1.85 18.88 -1.58
C ALA A 184 -1.72 17.35 -1.71
N ARG A 185 -0.50 16.87 -1.91
CA ARG A 185 -0.20 15.44 -2.07
C ARG A 185 0.44 14.82 -0.84
N SER A 186 1.24 15.59 -0.11
CA SER A 186 1.97 15.08 1.03
C SER A 186 2.14 16.14 2.11
N VAL A 187 2.24 15.66 3.34
CA VAL A 187 2.51 16.45 4.53
C VAL A 187 3.55 15.75 5.40
N ALA A 188 4.46 16.51 5.99
CA ALA A 188 5.37 16.05 7.03
C ALA A 188 5.38 17.03 8.19
N THR A 189 5.71 16.53 9.39
CA THR A 189 5.81 17.35 10.60
C THR A 189 7.24 17.40 11.12
N ASP A 190 7.65 18.55 11.64
CA ASP A 190 8.90 18.64 12.40
C ASP A 190 8.69 18.41 13.91
N ALA A 191 9.78 18.36 14.67
CA ALA A 191 9.76 18.14 16.11
C ALA A 191 9.08 19.27 16.89
N GLN A 192 8.86 20.45 16.28
CA GLN A 192 8.15 21.58 16.85
C GLN A 192 6.65 21.56 16.50
N GLY A 193 6.23 20.63 15.64
CA GLY A 193 4.86 20.51 15.16
C GLY A 193 4.55 21.44 13.99
N ASN A 194 5.54 22.06 13.35
CA ASN A 194 5.30 22.76 12.10
C ASN A 194 4.99 21.76 10.99
N LEU A 195 4.17 22.17 10.04
CA LEU A 195 3.70 21.34 8.94
C LEU A 195 4.41 21.75 7.66
N TYR A 196 4.87 20.77 6.90
CA TYR A 196 5.44 20.94 5.58
C TYR A 196 4.48 20.30 4.60
N VAL A 197 3.82 21.11 3.78
CA VAL A 197 2.81 20.65 2.82
C VAL A 197 3.33 20.87 1.41
N ALA A 198 3.19 19.87 0.55
CA ALA A 198 3.65 19.92 -0.82
C ALA A 198 2.62 19.37 -1.80
N GLY A 199 2.69 19.84 -3.04
CA GLY A 199 1.79 19.42 -4.11
C GLY A 199 1.99 20.21 -5.40
N ALA A 200 0.89 20.44 -6.12
CA ALA A 200 0.87 21.20 -7.36
C ALA A 200 -0.24 22.27 -7.34
N PHE A 201 -0.04 23.35 -8.07
CA PHE A 201 -0.98 24.45 -8.14
C PHE A 201 -1.00 25.15 -9.50
N ALA A 202 -2.19 25.50 -9.97
CA ALA A 202 -2.43 26.52 -10.98
C ALA A 202 -2.90 27.82 -10.31
N GLY A 203 -2.87 28.94 -11.05
CA GLY A 203 -3.36 30.22 -10.53
C GLY A 203 -2.51 30.79 -9.39
N THR A 204 -3.18 31.35 -8.38
CA THR A 204 -2.57 31.98 -7.20
C THR A 204 -2.89 31.21 -5.93
N LEU A 205 -1.86 30.86 -5.18
CA LEU A 205 -1.97 30.20 -3.89
C LEU A 205 -1.61 31.18 -2.77
N ASP A 206 -2.63 31.77 -2.14
CA ASP A 206 -2.49 32.66 -0.98
C ASP A 206 -2.70 31.88 0.32
N PHE A 207 -1.63 31.76 1.11
CA PHE A 207 -1.66 31.09 2.40
C PHE A 207 -1.97 32.04 3.58
N GLY A 208 -2.23 33.32 3.31
CA GLY A 208 -2.39 34.36 4.31
C GLY A 208 -1.05 34.89 4.83
N GLY A 209 -1.11 35.89 5.71
CA GLY A 209 0.10 36.47 6.34
C GLY A 209 1.06 37.19 5.37
N GLY A 210 0.69 37.37 4.10
CA GLY A 210 1.56 37.88 3.05
C GLY A 210 2.40 36.81 2.35
N VAL A 211 2.15 35.52 2.63
CA VAL A 211 2.78 34.38 1.95
C VAL A 211 1.89 33.92 0.80
N SER A 212 2.30 34.21 -0.43
CA SER A 212 1.55 33.84 -1.63
C SER A 212 2.47 33.41 -2.77
N LEU A 213 2.04 32.44 -3.56
CA LEU A 213 2.69 32.02 -4.80
C LEU A 213 1.77 32.25 -6.00
N THR A 214 2.34 32.51 -7.17
CA THR A 214 1.59 32.60 -8.43
C THR A 214 2.29 31.72 -9.45
N SER A 215 1.52 30.80 -10.04
CA SER A 215 2.05 29.86 -11.01
C SER A 215 2.41 30.59 -12.31
N THR A 216 3.54 30.20 -12.89
CA THR A 216 4.01 30.69 -14.19
C THR A 216 4.01 29.61 -15.28
N ALA A 217 3.72 28.36 -14.89
CA ALA A 217 3.69 27.22 -15.79
C ALA A 217 2.50 27.28 -16.76
N ALA A 218 2.58 26.50 -17.84
CA ALA A 218 1.46 26.32 -18.74
C ALA A 218 0.32 25.50 -18.10
N VAL A 219 0.65 24.57 -17.21
CA VAL A 219 -0.30 23.68 -16.53
C VAL A 219 -0.28 23.92 -15.03
N THR A 220 0.76 23.48 -14.31
CA THR A 220 0.91 23.68 -12.86
C THR A 220 2.36 23.87 -12.47
N ASP A 221 2.60 24.63 -11.40
CA ASP A 221 3.88 24.65 -10.69
C ASP A 221 3.81 23.73 -9.48
N GLY A 222 4.95 23.18 -9.07
CA GLY A 222 5.07 22.50 -7.79
C GLY A 222 5.22 23.50 -6.64
N TYR A 223 4.88 23.12 -5.41
CA TYR A 223 5.14 23.96 -4.25
C TYR A 223 5.54 23.18 -3.00
N LEU A 224 6.19 23.90 -2.09
CA LEU A 224 6.44 23.51 -0.71
C LEU A 224 6.09 24.70 0.20
N VAL A 225 5.26 24.48 1.21
CA VAL A 225 4.91 25.50 2.22
C VAL A 225 5.21 24.97 3.61
N LYS A 226 5.77 25.83 4.47
CA LYS A 226 5.86 25.58 5.91
C LYS A 226 4.76 26.36 6.63
N LEU A 227 3.93 25.66 7.39
CA LEU A 227 2.92 26.21 8.27
C LEU A 227 3.34 25.99 9.73
N ASP A 228 2.95 26.90 10.62
CA ASP A 228 3.09 26.69 12.05
C ASP A 228 2.06 25.67 12.57
N PRO A 229 2.14 25.22 13.84
CA PRO A 229 1.22 24.23 14.40
C PRO A 229 -0.25 24.68 14.46
N THR A 230 -0.54 25.96 14.16
CA THR A 230 -1.92 26.50 14.10
C THR A 230 -2.43 26.62 12.65
N GLY A 231 -1.58 26.24 11.67
CA GLY A 231 -1.86 26.31 10.24
C GLY A 231 -1.64 27.69 9.62
N ASP A 232 -0.95 28.61 10.30
CA ASP A 232 -0.54 29.90 9.72
C ASP A 232 0.76 29.74 8.93
N ALA A 233 0.84 30.33 7.73
CA ALA A 233 2.01 30.17 6.87
C ALA A 233 3.23 30.95 7.39
N LEU A 234 4.37 30.25 7.43
CA LEU A 234 5.67 30.82 7.78
C LEU A 234 6.44 31.23 6.53
N TRP A 235 6.49 30.35 5.53
CA TRP A 235 7.10 30.62 4.21
C TRP A 235 6.57 29.63 3.16
N ALA A 236 6.71 29.99 1.89
CA ALA A 236 6.40 29.11 0.76
C ALA A 236 7.45 29.24 -0.35
N VAL A 237 7.69 28.15 -1.07
CA VAL A 237 8.57 28.07 -2.23
C VAL A 237 7.79 27.47 -3.39
N GLY A 238 7.77 28.16 -4.52
CA GLY A 238 7.26 27.64 -5.79
C GLY A 238 8.39 27.03 -6.63
N LEU A 239 8.11 25.88 -7.24
CA LEU A 239 8.97 25.21 -8.21
C LEU A 239 8.50 25.59 -9.61
N ALA A 240 9.01 26.72 -10.09
CA ALA A 240 8.64 27.29 -11.37
C ALA A 240 9.10 26.39 -12.52
N ALA A 241 8.16 25.71 -13.16
CA ALA A 241 8.35 24.93 -14.36
C ALA A 241 7.84 25.67 -15.61
N ASP A 242 8.41 25.35 -16.78
CA ASP A 242 7.91 25.92 -18.04
C ASP A 242 6.52 25.35 -18.43
N ASP A 243 6.21 24.11 -18.04
CA ASP A 243 4.99 23.39 -18.42
C ASP A 243 4.24 22.80 -17.21
N GLU A 244 4.74 21.73 -16.60
CA GLU A 244 4.14 21.10 -15.42
C GLU A 244 5.21 20.69 -14.40
N ALA A 245 5.02 21.02 -13.12
CA ALA A 245 5.74 20.37 -12.02
C ALA A 245 4.75 19.92 -10.93
N VAL A 246 4.94 18.69 -10.45
CA VAL A 246 4.14 18.11 -9.36
C VAL A 246 5.09 17.57 -8.30
N VAL A 247 4.92 18.01 -7.05
CA VAL A 247 5.58 17.39 -5.90
C VAL A 247 4.68 16.28 -5.37
N PHE A 248 5.17 15.05 -5.33
CA PHE A 248 4.41 13.90 -4.82
C PHE A 248 4.63 13.70 -3.32
N ASN A 249 5.86 13.89 -2.83
CA ASN A 249 6.17 13.68 -1.42
C ASN A 249 7.09 14.76 -0.83
N VAL A 250 6.94 14.99 0.48
CA VAL A 250 7.83 15.77 1.32
C VAL A 250 8.22 15.00 2.59
N ALA A 251 9.50 15.05 2.96
CA ALA A 251 10.01 14.49 4.21
C ALA A 251 10.88 15.49 4.98
N VAL A 252 10.86 15.39 6.30
CA VAL A 252 11.68 16.23 7.20
C VAL A 252 12.60 15.34 8.02
N SER A 253 13.89 15.61 7.94
CA SER A 253 14.90 14.93 8.76
C SER A 253 14.78 15.34 10.24
N PRO A 254 15.31 14.52 11.17
CA PRO A 254 15.40 14.92 12.58
C PRO A 254 16.21 16.22 12.82
N GLY A 255 17.04 16.62 11.86
CA GLY A 255 17.84 17.85 11.92
C GLY A 255 17.17 19.08 11.27
N GLY A 256 15.95 18.95 10.74
CA GLY A 256 15.20 20.03 10.11
C GLY A 256 15.53 20.27 8.62
N GLU A 257 16.41 19.47 8.01
CA GLU A 257 16.53 19.41 6.54
C GLU A 257 15.24 18.83 5.96
N VAL A 258 14.78 19.42 4.85
CA VAL A 258 13.55 19.01 4.16
C VAL A 258 13.94 18.47 2.81
N ALA A 259 13.30 17.38 2.37
CA ALA A 259 13.45 16.83 1.04
C ALA A 259 12.09 16.71 0.36
N ILE A 260 12.07 16.83 -0.96
CA ILE A 260 10.89 16.58 -1.78
C ILE A 260 11.27 15.73 -2.99
N ALA A 261 10.29 14.99 -3.53
CA ALA A 261 10.38 14.33 -4.82
C ALA A 261 9.11 14.54 -5.65
N GLY A 262 9.28 14.47 -6.96
CA GLY A 262 8.19 14.68 -7.89
C GLY A 262 8.53 14.38 -9.35
N ARG A 263 7.74 14.97 -10.25
CA ARG A 263 7.96 14.93 -11.69
C ARG A 263 7.84 16.31 -12.34
N VAL A 264 8.45 16.47 -13.50
CA VAL A 264 8.43 17.71 -14.28
C VAL A 264 8.37 17.44 -15.79
N THR A 265 7.61 18.27 -16.50
CA THR A 265 7.72 18.46 -17.95
C THR A 265 8.23 19.88 -18.24
N GLY A 266 9.07 20.03 -19.26
CA GLY A 266 9.71 21.31 -19.58
C GLY A 266 10.90 21.67 -18.69
N GLY A 267 11.25 22.95 -18.63
CA GLY A 267 12.36 23.45 -17.81
C GLY A 267 11.99 23.54 -16.33
N LEU A 268 12.95 23.22 -15.44
CA LEU A 268 12.84 23.41 -13.98
C LEU A 268 14.14 24.00 -13.46
N THR A 269 14.06 24.97 -12.54
CA THR A 269 15.24 25.49 -11.84
C THR A 269 15.17 25.13 -10.36
N LEU A 270 16.09 24.25 -9.93
CA LEU A 270 16.36 23.96 -8.53
C LEU A 270 17.58 24.80 -8.10
N THR A 271 18.73 24.16 -7.89
CA THR A 271 20.02 24.89 -7.72
C THR A 271 20.63 25.36 -9.03
N ALA A 272 20.26 24.72 -10.13
CA ALA A 272 20.65 25.08 -11.49
C ALA A 272 19.49 24.78 -12.45
N PRO A 273 19.42 25.44 -13.62
CA PRO A 273 18.43 25.11 -14.64
C PRO A 273 18.65 23.71 -15.20
N ALA A 274 17.57 22.95 -15.31
CA ALA A 274 17.48 21.67 -15.99
C ALA A 274 16.29 21.70 -16.96
N THR A 275 16.30 20.82 -17.96
CA THR A 275 15.19 20.69 -18.92
C THR A 275 14.86 19.22 -19.07
N ALA A 276 13.61 18.88 -18.77
CA ALA A 276 13.13 17.52 -18.91
C ALA A 276 13.09 17.09 -20.38
N ASN A 277 13.40 15.83 -20.65
CA ASN A 277 13.31 15.24 -21.99
C ASN A 277 12.14 14.26 -22.12
N GLY A 278 10.94 14.70 -21.75
CA GLY A 278 9.79 13.82 -21.57
C GLY A 278 9.08 14.25 -20.29
N THR A 279 8.71 13.28 -19.47
CA THR A 279 8.38 13.54 -18.07
C THR A 279 9.54 13.02 -17.24
N ASP A 280 10.28 13.92 -16.60
CA ASP A 280 11.45 13.54 -15.81
C ASP A 280 11.12 13.61 -14.32
N GLY A 281 11.74 12.75 -13.53
CA GLY A 281 11.68 12.80 -12.08
C GLY A 281 12.59 13.90 -11.53
N PHE A 282 12.29 14.39 -10.34
CA PHE A 282 13.21 15.24 -9.61
C PHE A 282 13.24 14.91 -8.13
N VAL A 283 14.34 15.29 -7.49
CA VAL A 283 14.50 15.30 -6.04
C VAL A 283 15.22 16.58 -5.63
N ALA A 284 14.82 17.19 -4.52
CA ALA A 284 15.45 18.40 -4.01
C ALA A 284 15.53 18.39 -2.48
N ARG A 285 16.59 19.03 -1.95
CA ARG A 285 16.79 19.26 -0.52
C ARG A 285 16.76 20.75 -0.21
N PHE A 286 16.26 21.07 0.98
CA PHE A 286 16.08 22.42 1.47
C PHE A 286 16.58 22.52 2.91
N THR A 287 17.09 23.69 3.25
CA THR A 287 17.22 24.11 4.65
C THR A 287 15.83 24.25 5.29
N GLU A 288 15.78 24.26 6.62
CA GLU A 288 14.55 24.51 7.39
C GLU A 288 13.82 25.83 7.01
N ASP A 289 14.57 26.83 6.52
CA ASP A 289 14.05 28.13 6.07
C ASP A 289 13.59 28.15 4.59
N GLY A 290 13.52 26.99 3.93
CA GLY A 290 13.05 26.88 2.54
C GLY A 290 14.08 27.24 1.47
N THR A 291 15.37 27.40 1.81
CA THR A 291 16.42 27.57 0.80
C THR A 291 16.83 26.23 0.20
N VAL A 292 16.75 26.08 -1.13
CA VAL A 292 17.22 24.89 -1.85
C VAL A 292 18.73 24.74 -1.66
N THR A 293 19.19 23.59 -1.16
CA THR A 293 20.62 23.28 -0.96
C THR A 293 21.18 22.37 -2.06
N TRP A 294 20.32 21.54 -2.65
CA TRP A 294 20.65 20.61 -3.71
C TRP A 294 19.39 20.23 -4.48
N GLY A 295 19.52 19.93 -5.77
CA GLY A 295 18.46 19.36 -6.56
C GLY A 295 19.01 18.65 -7.79
N ASP A 296 18.30 17.61 -8.21
CA ASP A 296 18.61 16.81 -9.40
C ASP A 296 17.32 16.53 -10.17
N VAL A 297 17.40 16.64 -11.50
CA VAL A 297 16.34 16.26 -12.43
C VAL A 297 16.88 15.07 -13.21
N PHE A 298 16.20 13.93 -13.06
CA PHE A 298 16.66 12.65 -13.56
C PHE A 298 15.59 12.04 -14.47
N GLY A 299 16.03 11.32 -15.49
CA GLY A 299 15.13 10.64 -16.41
C GLY A 299 15.73 10.45 -17.78
N SER A 300 14.90 10.03 -18.71
CA SER A 300 15.30 9.73 -20.09
C SER A 300 14.37 10.41 -21.10
N GLY A 301 14.10 9.76 -22.24
CA GLY A 301 13.12 10.20 -23.22
C GLY A 301 11.66 9.87 -22.84
N GLY A 302 11.46 9.18 -21.72
CA GLY A 302 10.23 8.50 -21.33
C GLY A 302 9.49 9.18 -20.20
N THR A 303 8.85 8.37 -19.36
CA THR A 303 8.16 8.83 -18.14
C THR A 303 8.90 8.32 -16.92
N ASP A 304 9.51 9.25 -16.21
CA ASP A 304 10.28 9.09 -15.00
C ASP A 304 9.61 9.93 -13.88
N ALA A 305 9.69 9.48 -12.64
CA ALA A 305 9.13 10.20 -11.50
C ALA A 305 9.83 9.78 -10.20
N GLY A 306 10.01 10.72 -9.29
CA GLY A 306 10.25 10.41 -7.88
C GLY A 306 8.90 10.45 -7.15
N PHE A 307 8.40 9.31 -6.69
CA PHE A 307 7.11 9.22 -6.02
C PHE A 307 7.21 9.50 -4.52
N ASP A 308 8.28 9.03 -3.89
CA ASP A 308 8.42 9.15 -2.45
C ASP A 308 9.85 9.45 -1.98
N VAL A 309 9.96 10.11 -0.82
CA VAL A 309 11.22 10.39 -0.13
C VAL A 309 11.08 10.17 1.37
N THR A 310 12.11 9.59 2.00
CA THR A 310 12.16 9.48 3.46
C THR A 310 13.59 9.55 3.98
N TYR A 311 13.79 9.82 5.26
CA TYR A 311 15.11 9.87 5.88
C TYR A 311 15.44 8.59 6.64
N ALA A 312 16.52 7.92 6.26
CA ALA A 312 17.14 6.84 7.01
C ALA A 312 18.31 7.38 7.85
N GLY A 313 17.99 8.01 8.98
CA GLY A 313 18.97 8.81 9.73
C GLY A 313 19.27 10.12 9.01
N ASN A 314 20.51 10.29 8.51
CA ASN A 314 20.89 11.47 7.71
C ASN A 314 20.90 11.19 6.19
N ASP A 315 20.75 9.94 5.80
CA ASP A 315 20.71 9.55 4.39
C ASP A 315 19.28 9.74 3.88
N LEU A 316 19.16 10.25 2.66
CA LEU A 316 17.87 10.42 1.98
C LEU A 316 17.59 9.17 1.16
N ILE A 317 16.44 8.57 1.36
CA ILE A 317 15.90 7.52 0.50
C ILE A 317 14.98 8.18 -0.52
N VAL A 318 15.10 7.78 -1.78
CA VAL A 318 14.26 8.26 -2.89
C VAL A 318 13.71 7.04 -3.60
N ALA A 319 12.42 7.04 -3.89
CA ALA A 319 11.76 5.98 -4.64
C ALA A 319 10.95 6.53 -5.81
N GLY A 320 10.74 5.69 -6.81
CA GLY A 320 9.96 6.08 -7.97
C GLY A 320 10.03 5.08 -9.12
N GLN A 321 9.88 5.60 -10.33
CA GLN A 321 10.00 4.85 -11.58
C GLN A 321 10.92 5.58 -12.57
N PHE A 322 11.48 4.84 -13.51
CA PHE A 322 12.28 5.42 -14.59
C PHE A 322 12.19 4.60 -15.88
N ALA A 323 12.29 5.28 -17.02
CA ALA A 323 12.46 4.68 -18.33
C ALA A 323 13.92 4.82 -18.79
N GLY A 324 14.36 3.95 -19.71
CA GLY A 324 15.66 4.10 -20.36
C GLY A 324 16.86 3.97 -19.41
N THR A 325 17.40 5.08 -18.92
CA THR A 325 18.54 5.10 -17.98
C THR A 325 18.33 6.13 -16.89
N LEU A 326 18.28 5.66 -15.65
CA LEU A 326 18.32 6.52 -14.47
C LEU A 326 19.77 6.84 -14.13
N THR A 327 20.06 8.10 -13.84
CA THR A 327 21.30 8.53 -13.20
C THR A 327 20.95 9.38 -11.99
N LEU A 328 21.38 8.95 -10.80
CA LEU A 328 21.10 9.67 -9.56
C LEU A 328 22.27 9.47 -8.59
N GLY A 329 22.73 10.57 -7.98
CA GLY A 329 23.85 10.55 -7.03
C GLY A 329 25.14 9.94 -7.59
N GLY A 330 25.37 10.06 -8.91
CA GLY A 330 26.56 9.56 -9.60
C GLY A 330 26.53 8.07 -9.98
N MET A 331 25.47 7.34 -9.65
CA MET A 331 25.23 5.97 -10.13
C MET A 331 24.22 5.96 -11.28
N SER A 332 24.35 4.99 -12.18
CA SER A 332 23.46 4.82 -13.32
C SER A 332 23.01 3.37 -13.47
N VAL A 333 21.75 3.19 -13.85
CA VAL A 333 21.14 1.89 -14.16
C VAL A 333 20.22 2.02 -15.36
N ALA A 334 20.14 0.97 -16.18
CA ALA A 334 19.23 0.93 -17.32
C ALA A 334 17.98 0.13 -16.97
N SER A 335 16.83 0.58 -17.48
CA SER A 335 15.56 -0.16 -17.33
C SER A 335 15.63 -1.44 -18.16
N SER A 336 15.05 -2.51 -17.62
CA SER A 336 14.91 -3.82 -18.27
C SER A 336 13.57 -3.96 -19.00
N GLY A 337 12.69 -2.96 -18.89
CA GLY A 337 11.35 -2.90 -19.47
C GLY A 337 11.03 -1.58 -20.17
N SER A 338 9.76 -1.20 -20.07
CA SER A 338 9.27 0.12 -20.48
C SER A 338 9.57 1.15 -19.39
N ARG A 339 9.26 0.79 -18.13
CA ARG A 339 9.59 1.54 -16.92
C ARG A 339 9.95 0.55 -15.81
N ASP A 340 10.99 0.85 -15.04
CA ASP A 340 11.37 0.06 -13.88
C ASP A 340 11.22 0.91 -12.62
N GLY A 341 10.86 0.27 -11.50
CA GLY A 341 10.84 0.89 -10.18
C GLY A 341 12.25 1.01 -9.62
N PHE A 342 12.49 2.02 -8.77
CA PHE A 342 13.78 2.16 -8.10
C PHE A 342 13.68 2.60 -6.64
N VAL A 343 14.73 2.28 -5.88
CA VAL A 343 15.03 2.86 -4.57
C VAL A 343 16.50 3.28 -4.56
N ALA A 344 16.76 4.55 -4.27
CA ALA A 344 18.10 5.11 -4.11
C ALA A 344 18.32 5.54 -2.67
N ARG A 345 19.51 5.27 -2.12
CA ARG A 345 19.96 5.84 -0.85
C ARG A 345 21.07 6.84 -1.11
N LEU A 346 20.84 8.11 -0.80
CA LEU A 346 21.77 9.22 -1.01
C LEU A 346 22.37 9.66 0.33
N ASP A 347 23.68 9.76 0.41
CA ASP A 347 24.36 10.25 1.60
C ASP A 347 24.19 11.78 1.80
N GLY A 348 24.77 12.33 2.87
CA GLY A 348 24.76 13.77 3.13
C GLY A 348 25.54 14.63 2.11
N ALA A 349 26.31 14.01 1.20
CA ALA A 349 26.97 14.67 0.08
C ALA A 349 26.21 14.45 -1.25
N ASN A 350 24.98 13.91 -1.18
CA ASN A 350 24.12 13.57 -2.31
C ASN A 350 24.75 12.56 -3.27
N GLN A 351 25.66 11.73 -2.78
CA GLN A 351 26.18 10.59 -3.53
C GLN A 351 25.34 9.36 -3.20
N ALA A 352 24.99 8.59 -4.23
CA ALA A 352 24.26 7.37 -4.02
C ALA A 352 25.18 6.33 -3.35
N GLN A 353 24.67 5.70 -2.29
CA GLN A 353 25.28 4.56 -1.61
C GLN A 353 24.86 3.25 -2.28
N TYR A 354 23.61 3.17 -2.72
CA TYR A 354 23.10 2.14 -3.63
C TYR A 354 22.00 2.69 -4.52
N LEU A 355 21.72 1.96 -5.61
CA LEU A 355 20.57 2.11 -6.47
C LEU A 355 19.99 0.72 -6.74
N PHE A 356 18.84 0.42 -6.12
CA PHE A 356 18.13 -0.84 -6.26
C PHE A 356 16.99 -0.67 -7.26
N THR A 357 16.72 -1.69 -8.08
CA THR A 357 15.68 -1.63 -9.11
C THR A 357 14.75 -2.82 -9.03
N VAL A 358 13.45 -2.56 -9.21
CA VAL A 358 12.43 -3.58 -9.49
C VAL A 358 12.08 -3.46 -10.96
N GLY A 359 12.42 -4.48 -11.75
CA GLY A 359 12.33 -4.38 -13.20
C GLY A 359 11.88 -5.66 -13.88
N GLY A 360 11.77 -5.61 -15.20
CA GLY A 360 11.42 -6.73 -16.06
C GLY A 360 10.63 -6.23 -17.26
N ALA A 361 10.03 -7.11 -18.05
CA ALA A 361 9.20 -6.65 -19.16
C ALA A 361 7.99 -5.88 -18.61
N GLY A 362 7.54 -4.82 -19.27
CA GLY A 362 6.41 -4.02 -18.80
C GLY A 362 6.84 -2.80 -17.98
N ASP A 363 5.93 -2.33 -17.13
CA ASP A 363 6.05 -1.17 -16.27
C ASP A 363 6.06 -1.60 -14.80
N GLN A 364 7.03 -1.10 -14.05
CA GLN A 364 7.10 -1.24 -12.59
C GLN A 364 7.35 0.13 -11.95
N ALA A 365 6.82 0.33 -10.75
CA ALA A 365 6.99 1.55 -9.98
C ALA A 365 7.09 1.23 -8.49
N VAL A 366 8.00 1.91 -7.78
CA VAL A 366 7.99 1.93 -6.32
C VAL A 366 7.23 3.18 -5.87
N SER A 367 6.04 2.99 -5.32
CA SER A 367 5.11 4.06 -4.97
C SER A 367 5.45 4.75 -3.65
N ASP A 368 5.95 3.99 -2.66
CA ASP A 368 6.17 4.50 -1.30
C ASP A 368 7.36 3.80 -0.61
N VAL A 369 8.05 4.51 0.29
CA VAL A 369 9.17 4.00 1.09
C VAL A 369 9.15 4.46 2.56
N SER A 370 9.48 3.53 3.45
CA SER A 370 9.66 3.81 4.87
C SER A 370 10.98 3.23 5.38
N ALA A 371 11.61 3.88 6.35
CA ALA A 371 12.92 3.46 6.85
C ALA A 371 12.96 3.34 8.37
N ARG A 372 13.59 2.26 8.88
CA ARG A 372 13.83 2.06 10.32
C ARG A 372 15.06 1.21 10.57
N GLY A 373 15.87 1.62 11.55
CA GLY A 373 17.00 0.82 12.01
C GLY A 373 18.07 0.54 10.96
N GLY A 374 18.13 1.37 9.90
CA GLY A 374 19.01 1.19 8.75
C GLY A 374 18.41 0.36 7.61
N SER A 375 17.29 -0.34 7.85
CA SER A 375 16.50 -1.00 6.81
C SER A 375 15.58 -0.01 6.11
N VAL A 376 15.32 -0.29 4.84
CA VAL A 376 14.36 0.43 3.98
C VAL A 376 13.30 -0.57 3.53
N TYR A 377 12.04 -0.22 3.70
CA TYR A 377 10.87 -0.98 3.28
C TYR A 377 10.21 -0.21 2.14
N ALA A 378 9.91 -0.90 1.06
CA ALA A 378 9.43 -0.28 -0.17
C ALA A 378 8.30 -1.11 -0.76
N ALA A 379 7.27 -0.43 -1.26
CA ALA A 379 6.13 -1.07 -1.89
C ALA A 379 5.78 -0.40 -3.22
N GLY A 380 5.12 -1.14 -4.09
CA GLY A 380 4.74 -0.65 -5.40
C GLY A 380 4.00 -1.69 -6.21
N TRP A 381 3.90 -1.42 -7.51
CA TRP A 381 3.11 -2.21 -8.44
C TRP A 381 3.89 -2.48 -9.73
N GLY A 382 3.47 -3.50 -10.47
CA GLY A 382 3.98 -3.74 -11.80
C GLY A 382 3.03 -4.52 -12.71
N ASP A 383 3.17 -4.32 -14.02
CA ASP A 383 2.61 -5.22 -15.02
C ASP A 383 3.72 -6.06 -15.69
N GLY A 384 3.33 -6.98 -16.56
CA GLY A 384 4.30 -7.75 -17.35
C GLY A 384 5.10 -8.70 -16.47
N THR A 385 6.41 -8.51 -16.33
CA THR A 385 7.29 -9.34 -15.49
C THR A 385 7.89 -8.49 -14.38
N ILE A 386 7.58 -8.83 -13.13
CA ILE A 386 8.15 -8.19 -11.94
C ILE A 386 9.30 -9.06 -11.45
N ASN A 387 10.53 -8.54 -11.46
CA ASN A 387 11.69 -9.19 -10.88
C ASN A 387 12.16 -8.45 -9.63
N LEU A 388 12.19 -9.19 -8.51
CA LEU A 388 12.60 -8.76 -7.19
C LEU A 388 13.56 -9.79 -6.61
N GLY A 389 14.86 -9.55 -6.75
CA GLY A 389 15.90 -10.45 -6.27
C GLY A 389 15.80 -11.84 -6.91
N ALA A 390 15.51 -12.86 -6.08
CA ALA A 390 15.29 -14.24 -6.54
C ALA A 390 13.84 -14.54 -6.91
N ASN A 391 12.91 -13.63 -6.60
CA ASN A 391 11.49 -13.76 -6.89
C ASN A 391 11.15 -13.11 -8.24
N SER A 392 10.34 -13.80 -9.04
CA SER A 392 9.89 -13.31 -10.34
C SER A 392 8.50 -13.84 -10.63
N VAL A 393 7.60 -12.92 -11.01
CA VAL A 393 6.21 -13.22 -11.38
C VAL A 393 5.91 -12.52 -12.70
N THR A 394 5.14 -13.19 -13.56
CA THR A 394 4.53 -12.54 -14.72
C THR A 394 3.10 -12.18 -14.36
N ALA A 395 2.85 -10.89 -14.19
CA ALA A 395 1.55 -10.33 -13.83
C ALA A 395 0.56 -10.49 -14.98
N ASP A 396 -0.68 -10.85 -14.65
CA ASP A 396 -1.80 -10.89 -15.59
C ASP A 396 -2.56 -9.55 -15.66
N ALA A 397 -2.42 -8.72 -14.63
CA ALA A 397 -2.86 -7.33 -14.52
C ALA A 397 -1.79 -6.48 -13.81
N LEU A 398 -2.16 -5.43 -13.06
CA LEU A 398 -1.24 -4.79 -12.12
C LEU A 398 -1.12 -5.66 -10.85
N ASP A 399 0.10 -6.08 -10.52
CA ASP A 399 0.37 -6.86 -9.31
C ASP A 399 1.16 -6.04 -8.28
N SER A 400 0.86 -6.28 -7.00
CA SER A 400 1.50 -5.63 -5.86
C SER A 400 2.83 -6.28 -5.52
N PHE A 401 3.79 -5.49 -5.06
CA PHE A 401 4.99 -6.02 -4.40
C PHE A 401 5.38 -5.20 -3.16
N ILE A 402 6.11 -5.86 -2.27
CA ILE A 402 6.78 -5.24 -1.12
C ILE A 402 8.13 -5.92 -0.87
N PHE A 403 9.13 -5.14 -0.46
CA PHE A 403 10.45 -5.68 -0.13
C PHE A 403 11.15 -4.86 0.96
N ALA A 404 12.13 -5.49 1.59
CA ALA A 404 13.05 -4.84 2.52
C ALA A 404 14.49 -4.89 2.01
N LEU A 405 15.19 -3.78 2.12
CA LEU A 405 16.62 -3.64 1.88
C LEU A 405 17.35 -3.35 3.19
N ASP A 406 18.54 -3.91 3.34
CA ASP A 406 19.46 -3.50 4.39
C ASP A 406 20.14 -2.15 4.06
N ALA A 407 20.98 -1.67 4.99
CA ALA A 407 21.65 -0.38 4.82
C ALA A 407 22.64 -0.34 3.63
N ALA A 408 23.08 -1.49 3.13
CA ALA A 408 23.95 -1.61 1.97
C ALA A 408 23.17 -1.81 0.65
N GLY A 409 21.83 -1.86 0.71
CA GLY A 409 20.96 -2.08 -0.44
C GLY A 409 20.80 -3.55 -0.83
N ALA A 410 21.17 -4.49 0.05
CA ALA A 410 20.92 -5.91 -0.18
C ALA A 410 19.49 -6.27 0.25
N GLU A 411 18.79 -7.01 -0.59
CA GLU A 411 17.45 -7.50 -0.29
C GLU A 411 17.48 -8.46 0.91
N GLN A 412 16.63 -8.18 1.90
CA GLN A 412 16.45 -8.98 3.10
C GLN A 412 15.32 -10.00 2.91
N TRP A 413 14.20 -9.54 2.33
CA TRP A 413 13.03 -10.33 1.97
C TRP A 413 12.19 -9.56 0.94
N SER A 414 11.35 -10.27 0.19
CA SER A 414 10.40 -9.68 -0.76
C SER A 414 9.17 -10.56 -0.96
N HIS A 415 8.05 -9.94 -1.29
CA HIS A 415 6.79 -10.58 -1.68
C HIS A 415 6.26 -9.93 -2.96
N ILE A 416 5.70 -10.74 -3.84
CA ILE A 416 4.87 -10.31 -4.96
C ILE A 416 3.50 -10.94 -4.75
N TYR A 417 2.47 -10.10 -4.66
CA TYR A 417 1.09 -10.48 -4.44
C TYR A 417 0.34 -10.33 -5.77
N SER A 418 -0.04 -11.47 -6.33
CA SER A 418 -0.57 -11.59 -7.68
C SER A 418 -1.90 -12.33 -7.68
N GLY A 419 -2.84 -11.86 -8.48
CA GLY A 419 -4.14 -12.49 -8.68
C GLY A 419 -5.00 -11.73 -9.69
N PRO A 420 -6.22 -12.22 -9.99
CA PRO A 420 -7.11 -11.53 -10.91
C PRO A 420 -7.46 -10.14 -10.38
N GLY A 421 -7.56 -9.15 -11.28
CA GLY A 421 -7.84 -7.76 -10.93
C GLY A 421 -6.56 -6.96 -10.70
N ASP A 422 -6.68 -5.66 -10.47
CA ASP A 422 -5.51 -4.82 -10.19
C ASP A 422 -5.18 -4.85 -8.68
N GLN A 423 -3.91 -4.90 -8.33
CA GLN A 423 -3.40 -4.75 -6.97
C GLN A 423 -2.34 -3.65 -6.95
N ASP A 424 -2.77 -2.42 -6.68
CA ASP A 424 -1.89 -1.26 -6.61
C ASP A 424 -1.44 -1.02 -5.16
N SER A 425 -0.15 -1.26 -4.87
CA SER A 425 0.40 -0.84 -3.58
C SER A 425 0.81 0.62 -3.61
N THR A 426 0.12 1.40 -2.79
CA THR A 426 0.24 2.85 -2.75
C THR A 426 0.93 3.36 -1.50
N ALA A 427 1.01 2.56 -0.43
CA ALA A 427 1.58 2.99 0.84
C ALA A 427 2.30 1.88 1.62
N VAL A 428 3.38 2.23 2.31
CA VAL A 428 4.12 1.37 3.24
C VAL A 428 4.59 2.17 4.46
N ALA A 429 4.38 1.64 5.66
CA ALA A 429 4.86 2.28 6.88
C ALA A 429 5.45 1.25 7.85
N VAL A 430 6.50 1.62 8.58
CA VAL A 430 7.08 0.78 9.64
C VAL A 430 6.94 1.43 11.01
N ASN A 431 6.44 0.67 11.99
CA ASN A 431 6.17 1.17 13.34
C ASN A 431 7.41 1.13 14.26
N GLY A 432 7.26 1.66 15.48
CA GLY A 432 8.32 1.71 16.48
C GLY A 432 8.81 0.35 16.98
N THR A 433 8.06 -0.74 16.75
CA THR A 433 8.45 -2.12 17.09
C THR A 433 9.14 -2.84 15.94
N GLY A 434 8.87 -2.46 14.70
CA GLY A 434 9.42 -3.05 13.48
C GLY A 434 8.42 -3.84 12.65
N ASP A 435 7.14 -3.75 12.98
CA ASP A 435 6.11 -4.27 12.09
C ASP A 435 5.92 -3.31 10.93
N VAL A 436 5.80 -3.88 9.74
CA VAL A 436 5.62 -3.17 8.48
C VAL A 436 4.16 -3.32 8.07
N TRP A 437 3.54 -2.24 7.62
CA TRP A 437 2.19 -2.25 7.10
C TRP A 437 2.20 -1.82 5.64
N LEU A 438 1.48 -2.57 4.82
CA LEU A 438 1.28 -2.37 3.40
C LEU A 438 -0.17 -1.94 3.16
N GLY A 439 -0.37 -0.87 2.40
CA GLY A 439 -1.67 -0.46 1.88
C GLY A 439 -1.77 -0.80 0.40
N VAL A 440 -2.84 -1.50 0.02
CA VAL A 440 -3.12 -1.92 -1.35
C VAL A 440 -4.54 -1.50 -1.74
N SER A 441 -4.69 -0.88 -2.91
CA SER A 441 -5.97 -0.82 -3.64
C SER A 441 -6.14 -2.15 -4.36
N HIS A 442 -7.09 -2.96 -3.89
CA HIS A 442 -7.18 -4.38 -4.23
C HIS A 442 -8.48 -4.71 -4.98
N GLY A 443 -8.35 -5.06 -6.25
CA GLY A 443 -9.39 -5.68 -7.05
C GLY A 443 -9.24 -7.19 -7.12
N GLY A 444 -10.36 -7.92 -7.13
CA GLY A 444 -10.40 -9.36 -7.39
C GLY A 444 -10.03 -10.22 -6.19
N ALA A 445 -9.05 -11.14 -6.31
CA ALA A 445 -8.82 -12.14 -5.26
C ALA A 445 -7.33 -12.52 -5.10
N VAL A 446 -6.74 -12.24 -3.93
CA VAL A 446 -5.32 -12.47 -3.65
C VAL A 446 -5.12 -13.06 -2.26
N ASP A 447 -4.21 -14.01 -2.14
CA ASP A 447 -3.73 -14.53 -0.85
C ASP A 447 -2.47 -13.78 -0.42
N TYR A 448 -2.58 -13.01 0.65
CA TYR A 448 -1.46 -12.27 1.23
C TYR A 448 -0.66 -13.10 2.25
N GLY A 449 -0.93 -14.39 2.39
CA GLY A 449 -0.19 -15.35 3.20
C GLY A 449 -0.95 -15.92 4.40
N GLN A 450 -2.23 -15.57 4.58
CA GLN A 450 -3.12 -16.10 5.63
C GLN A 450 -4.56 -16.27 5.10
N GLY A 451 -4.69 -16.63 3.82
CA GLY A 451 -5.98 -16.84 3.18
C GLY A 451 -6.31 -15.75 2.15
N THR A 452 -7.22 -16.11 1.24
CA THR A 452 -7.61 -15.26 0.12
C THR A 452 -8.53 -14.14 0.58
N ILE A 453 -8.10 -12.89 0.36
CA ILE A 453 -8.97 -11.71 0.39
C ILE A 453 -9.61 -11.58 -0.98
N VAL A 454 -10.91 -11.31 -1.01
CA VAL A 454 -11.67 -11.09 -2.25
C VAL A 454 -12.34 -9.72 -2.17
N SER A 455 -12.23 -8.90 -3.21
CA SER A 455 -12.90 -7.61 -3.29
C SER A 455 -14.44 -7.77 -3.41
N ALA A 456 -15.26 -6.88 -2.84
CA ALA A 456 -16.73 -6.97 -2.96
C ALA A 456 -17.27 -6.27 -4.21
N GLY A 457 -16.42 -5.54 -4.94
CA GLY A 457 -16.80 -4.77 -6.11
C GLY A 457 -15.61 -4.46 -7.01
N GLU A 458 -15.30 -3.17 -7.10
CA GLU A 458 -14.08 -2.68 -7.77
C GLU A 458 -12.90 -2.91 -6.81
N ASP A 459 -12.08 -1.90 -6.56
CA ASP A 459 -10.94 -2.02 -5.66
C ASP A 459 -11.36 -1.69 -4.22
N ASP A 460 -10.83 -2.46 -3.25
CA ASP A 460 -11.05 -2.30 -1.83
C ASP A 460 -9.73 -1.90 -1.12
N TRP A 461 -9.81 -1.20 0.02
CA TRP A 461 -8.62 -0.99 0.86
C TRP A 461 -8.21 -2.31 1.48
N VAL A 462 -7.00 -2.77 1.20
CA VAL A 462 -6.39 -3.88 1.91
C VAL A 462 -5.18 -3.39 2.69
N LEU A 463 -5.19 -3.62 4.01
CA LEU A 463 -4.08 -3.34 4.90
C LEU A 463 -3.45 -4.66 5.34
N VAL A 464 -2.17 -4.89 5.02
CA VAL A 464 -1.44 -6.11 5.40
C VAL A 464 -0.34 -5.75 6.38
N LYS A 465 -0.32 -6.39 7.54
CA LYS A 465 0.76 -6.31 8.53
C LYS A 465 1.76 -7.44 8.28
N LEU A 466 3.04 -7.10 8.20
CA LEU A 466 4.16 -8.01 8.00
C LEU A 466 5.20 -7.84 9.11
N SER A 467 5.87 -8.92 9.46
CA SER A 467 7.07 -8.91 10.30
C SER A 467 8.20 -8.21 9.55
N GLY A 468 8.73 -7.09 10.08
CA GLY A 468 9.81 -6.37 9.40
C GLY A 468 11.15 -7.12 9.36
N SER A 469 11.32 -8.20 10.13
CA SER A 469 12.56 -9.00 10.12
C SER A 469 12.64 -10.00 8.97
N ASP A 470 11.51 -10.55 8.54
CA ASP A 470 11.48 -11.66 7.56
C ASP A 470 10.33 -11.60 6.56
N GLY A 471 9.50 -10.56 6.61
CA GLY A 471 8.37 -10.37 5.70
C GLY A 471 7.16 -11.24 6.01
N THR A 472 7.21 -12.08 7.06
CA THR A 472 6.09 -12.99 7.35
C THR A 472 4.78 -12.21 7.53
N PRO A 473 3.73 -12.48 6.73
CA PRO A 473 2.41 -11.86 6.91
C PRO A 473 1.82 -12.26 8.25
N LEU A 474 1.43 -11.27 9.04
CA LEU A 474 0.92 -11.43 10.41
C LEU A 474 -0.58 -11.18 10.50
N ARG A 475 -1.09 -10.22 9.73
CA ARG A 475 -2.51 -9.84 9.70
C ARG A 475 -2.84 -9.13 8.39
N GLY A 476 -4.12 -9.09 8.06
CA GLY A 476 -4.69 -8.44 6.88
C GLY A 476 -6.07 -7.93 7.26
N HIS A 477 -6.49 -6.83 6.66
CA HIS A 477 -7.85 -6.34 6.79
C HIS A 477 -8.31 -5.80 5.44
N ARG A 478 -9.55 -6.11 5.07
CA ARG A 478 -10.20 -5.55 3.90
C ARG A 478 -11.27 -4.55 4.33
N PHE A 479 -11.28 -3.38 3.71
CA PHE A 479 -12.32 -2.38 3.92
C PHE A 479 -12.83 -1.88 2.57
N GLY A 480 -14.11 -2.14 2.31
CA GLY A 480 -14.78 -1.54 1.17
C GLY A 480 -16.07 -2.26 0.78
N GLY A 481 -16.65 -1.82 -0.33
CA GLY A 481 -17.99 -2.14 -0.78
C GLY A 481 -18.04 -2.43 -2.28
N ASN A 482 -19.09 -1.98 -2.94
CA ASN A 482 -19.32 -2.28 -4.36
C ASN A 482 -18.70 -1.26 -5.33
N ARG A 483 -17.87 -0.35 -4.84
CA ARG A 483 -17.24 0.73 -5.62
C ARG A 483 -15.76 0.79 -5.30
N ASP A 484 -15.06 1.69 -5.94
CA ASP A 484 -13.65 1.96 -5.71
C ASP A 484 -13.32 2.57 -4.34
N GLN A 485 -12.24 2.09 -3.75
CA GLN A 485 -11.66 2.53 -2.50
C GLN A 485 -10.14 2.47 -2.66
N ASP A 486 -9.49 3.63 -2.62
CA ASP A 486 -8.04 3.70 -2.67
C ASP A 486 -7.41 4.15 -1.37
N VAL A 487 -6.51 3.33 -0.83
CA VAL A 487 -5.63 3.76 0.26
C VAL A 487 -4.53 4.63 -0.35
N ARG A 488 -4.14 5.72 0.35
CA ARG A 488 -3.17 6.70 -0.17
C ARG A 488 -1.97 6.89 0.73
N ALA A 489 -2.16 6.86 2.06
CA ALA A 489 -1.07 7.02 3.00
C ALA A 489 -1.31 6.27 4.31
N LEU A 490 -0.20 5.85 4.93
CA LEU A 490 -0.15 5.18 6.22
C LEU A 490 0.77 5.94 7.18
N GLY A 491 0.50 5.85 8.48
CA GLY A 491 1.39 6.37 9.51
C GLY A 491 1.02 5.92 10.91
N PHE A 492 1.93 6.13 11.86
CA PHE A 492 1.77 5.60 13.22
C PHE A 492 1.75 6.68 14.29
N SER A 493 0.83 6.54 15.24
CA SER A 493 0.93 7.25 16.51
C SER A 493 2.16 6.80 17.31
N ALA A 494 2.51 7.56 18.35
CA ALA A 494 3.50 7.15 19.33
C ALA A 494 3.12 5.85 20.08
N GLY A 495 1.83 5.49 20.10
CA GLY A 495 1.31 4.24 20.67
C GLY A 495 1.45 3.02 19.74
N ASN A 496 1.93 3.22 18.50
CA ASN A 496 1.94 2.27 17.39
C ASN A 496 0.58 1.93 16.77
N ASP A 497 -0.47 2.67 17.11
CA ASP A 497 -1.73 2.60 16.35
C ASP A 497 -1.48 3.10 14.93
N LEU A 498 -1.98 2.35 13.95
CA LEU A 498 -1.92 2.67 12.54
C LEU A 498 -3.03 3.66 12.19
N PHE A 499 -2.70 4.66 11.39
CA PHE A 499 -3.63 5.51 10.68
C PHE A 499 -3.49 5.22 9.19
N ALA A 500 -4.62 4.99 8.53
CA ALA A 500 -4.71 4.85 7.08
C ALA A 500 -5.68 5.91 6.53
N THR A 501 -5.30 6.57 5.45
CA THR A 501 -6.14 7.55 4.76
C THR A 501 -6.18 7.30 3.27
N GLY A 502 -7.19 7.85 2.61
CA GLY A 502 -7.36 7.77 1.17
C GLY A 502 -8.72 8.28 0.74
N ASP A 503 -9.24 7.72 -0.34
CA ASP A 503 -10.56 8.01 -0.86
C ASP A 503 -11.52 6.81 -0.76
N CYS A 504 -12.79 7.14 -0.58
CA CYS A 504 -13.86 6.15 -0.46
C CYS A 504 -15.07 6.52 -1.29
N ALA A 505 -15.40 5.66 -2.24
CA ALA A 505 -16.69 5.70 -2.91
C ALA A 505 -17.75 4.82 -2.23
N GLY A 506 -19.02 5.09 -2.52
CA GLY A 506 -20.11 4.20 -2.14
C GLY A 506 -20.39 4.14 -0.62
N SER A 507 -20.84 3.00 -0.11
CA SER A 507 -21.05 2.77 1.33
C SER A 507 -19.89 1.92 1.84
N MET A 508 -19.19 2.40 2.85
CA MET A 508 -18.05 1.72 3.44
C MET A 508 -18.28 1.52 4.94
N ASP A 509 -17.85 0.40 5.48
CA ASP A 509 -17.87 0.13 6.92
C ASP A 509 -16.50 -0.41 7.33
N PHE A 510 -15.85 0.29 8.25
CA PHE A 510 -14.55 -0.07 8.81
C PHE A 510 -14.68 -0.98 10.04
N GLY A 511 -15.83 -1.61 10.27
CA GLY A 511 -16.14 -2.35 11.51
C GLY A 511 -16.66 -1.48 12.65
N THR A 512 -16.87 -0.18 12.42
CA THR A 512 -17.41 0.76 13.42
C THR A 512 -18.84 1.21 13.08
N GLY A 513 -19.43 0.60 12.05
CA GLY A 513 -20.74 0.92 11.50
C GLY A 513 -20.62 1.62 10.16
N PRO A 514 -21.67 1.55 9.32
CA PRO A 514 -21.61 2.05 7.96
C PRO A 514 -21.43 3.57 7.93
N LEU A 515 -20.41 4.03 7.22
CA LEU A 515 -20.23 5.41 6.84
C LEU A 515 -21.10 5.69 5.60
N PRO A 516 -22.20 6.46 5.74
CA PRO A 516 -23.16 6.65 4.65
C PRO A 516 -22.50 7.33 3.46
N SER A 517 -22.86 6.90 2.25
CA SER A 517 -22.44 7.51 0.98
C SER A 517 -22.87 8.98 0.92
N ARG A 518 -21.93 9.88 0.64
CA ARG A 518 -22.22 11.33 0.49
C ARG A 518 -21.92 11.87 -0.91
N SER A 519 -21.01 11.25 -1.66
CA SER A 519 -20.74 11.61 -3.06
C SER A 519 -20.14 10.44 -3.88
N GLN A 520 -19.47 10.75 -5.00
CA GLN A 520 -18.69 9.77 -5.77
C GLN A 520 -17.43 9.35 -5.00
N ASP A 521 -16.57 10.28 -4.56
CA ASP A 521 -15.33 10.01 -3.82
C ASP A 521 -15.19 11.02 -2.66
N ASP A 522 -15.05 10.50 -1.44
CA ASP A 522 -14.87 11.32 -0.23
C ASP A 522 -13.57 10.93 0.50
N ALA A 523 -12.98 11.89 1.23
CA ALA A 523 -11.78 11.64 2.02
C ALA A 523 -12.09 10.74 3.22
N CYS A 524 -11.27 9.73 3.45
CA CYS A 524 -11.46 8.78 4.54
C CYS A 524 -10.23 8.62 5.41
N ILE A 525 -10.47 8.24 6.66
CA ILE A 525 -9.43 7.88 7.61
C ILE A 525 -9.93 6.77 8.54
N ALA A 526 -9.06 5.81 8.84
CA ALA A 526 -9.27 4.79 9.85
C ALA A 526 -8.07 4.71 10.79
N ARG A 527 -8.35 4.48 12.08
CA ARG A 527 -7.33 4.19 13.09
C ARG A 527 -7.45 2.73 13.53
N LEU A 528 -6.40 1.94 13.33
CA LEU A 528 -6.32 0.55 13.75
C LEU A 528 -5.38 0.43 14.97
N PRO A 529 -5.70 -0.44 15.94
CA PRO A 529 -4.79 -0.73 17.04
C PRO A 529 -3.54 -1.50 16.53
N PRO A 530 -2.48 -1.60 17.35
CA PRO A 530 -1.18 -2.14 16.94
C PRO A 530 -1.18 -3.58 16.41
#